data_AF-A0AAX2AIZ5-F1
#
_entry.id   AF-A0AAX2AIZ5-F1
#
_cell.length_a   1.000
_cell.length_b   1.000
_cell.length_c   1.000
_cell.angle_alpha   90.00
_cell.angle_beta   90.00
_cell.angle_gamma   90.00
#
_symmetry.space_group_name_H-M   'P 1'
#
loop_
_entity.id
_entity.type
_entity.pdbx_description
1 polymer ?
#
loop_
_entity_poly.entity_id
_entity_poly.type
_entity_poly.pdbx_seq_one_letter_code
_entity_poly.pdbx_strand_id
1 'polypeptide(L)'
;MKYEELIKELCDVIKESEHNACKIYEDFEFIQSTIESFDLSIREKEKISEKISNSLGLLQHQDLHRQKIERVVNFVCEKNNIDKSLYNLATSAKTIGPCDCNDTISDDELEALIKQMQQ
;
A
#
# COMPACT_ATOMS: atom_id res chain seq x y z
N MET A 1 -12.45 -18.62 12.42
CA MET A 1 -11.21 -17.88 12.72
C MET A 1 -11.38 -17.09 13.98
N LYS A 2 -10.38 -17.10 14.87
CA LYS A 2 -10.32 -16.11 15.96
C LYS A 2 -9.90 -14.77 15.35
N TYR A 3 -10.37 -13.66 15.93
CA TYR A 3 -10.05 -12.29 15.47
C TYR A 3 -8.54 -12.06 15.32
N GLU A 4 -7.74 -12.68 16.18
CA GLU A 4 -6.28 -12.60 16.18
C GLU A 4 -5.64 -13.28 14.95
N GLU A 5 -6.20 -14.39 14.49
CA GLU A 5 -5.73 -15.09 13.27
C GLU A 5 -5.99 -14.24 12.02
N LEU A 6 -7.17 -13.62 11.94
CA LEU A 6 -7.53 -12.71 10.85
C LEU A 6 -6.60 -11.49 10.80
N ILE A 7 -6.33 -10.88 11.96
CA ILE A 7 -5.43 -9.73 12.07
C ILE A 7 -4.02 -10.12 11.62
N LYS A 8 -3.55 -11.30 12.03
CA LYS A 8 -2.24 -11.81 11.61
C LYS A 8 -2.16 -11.97 10.09
N GLU A 9 -3.13 -12.65 9.48
CA GLU A 9 -3.18 -12.84 8.03
C GLU A 9 -3.19 -11.49 7.29
N LEU A 10 -3.96 -10.52 7.78
CA LEU A 10 -4.01 -9.18 7.19
C LEU A 10 -2.67 -8.43 7.31
N CYS A 11 -1.97 -8.58 8.44
CA CYS A 11 -0.63 -8.02 8.62
C CYS A 11 0.39 -8.65 7.66
N ASP A 12 0.30 -9.97 7.45
CA ASP A 12 1.19 -10.70 6.53
C ASP A 12 0.96 -10.21 5.09
N VAL A 13 -0.31 -10.05 4.68
CA VAL A 13 -0.67 -9.49 3.36
C VAL A 13 -0.16 -8.05 3.18
N ILE A 14 -0.27 -7.19 4.21
CA ILE A 14 0.25 -5.82 4.16
C ILE A 14 1.76 -5.82 3.90
N LYS A 15 2.51 -6.62 4.65
CA LYS A 15 3.98 -6.72 4.54
C LYS A 15 4.41 -7.29 3.20
N GLU A 16 3.75 -8.35 2.74
CA GLU A 16 4.04 -8.94 1.43
C GLU A 16 3.72 -7.95 0.30
N SER A 17 2.64 -7.19 0.42
CA SER A 17 2.29 -6.14 -0.55
C SER A 17 3.34 -5.04 -0.62
N GLU A 18 3.86 -4.58 0.53
CA GLU A 18 4.95 -3.61 0.60
C GLU A 18 6.23 -4.14 -0.06
N HIS A 19 6.63 -5.37 0.31
CA HIS A 19 7.81 -6.03 -0.26
C HIS A 19 7.72 -6.19 -1.78
N ASN A 20 6.55 -6.62 -2.28
CA ASN A 20 6.32 -6.75 -3.71
C ASN A 20 6.35 -5.39 -4.42
N ALA A 21 5.81 -4.34 -3.80
CA ALA A 21 5.88 -2.99 -4.36
C ALA A 21 7.32 -2.48 -4.48
N CYS A 22 8.16 -2.72 -3.47
CA CYS A 22 9.59 -2.38 -3.53
C CYS A 22 10.29 -3.09 -4.71
N LYS A 23 10.04 -4.40 -4.88
CA LYS A 23 10.63 -5.15 -6.00
C LYS A 23 10.16 -4.66 -7.37
N ILE A 24 8.87 -4.36 -7.51
CA ILE A 24 8.32 -3.81 -8.77
C ILE A 24 8.98 -2.46 -9.09
N TYR A 25 9.19 -1.62 -8.07
CA TYR A 25 9.90 -0.36 -8.23
C TYR A 25 11.36 -0.58 -8.70
N GLU A 26 12.09 -1.47 -8.04
CA GLU A 26 13.46 -1.83 -8.42
C GLU A 26 13.54 -2.38 -9.85
N ASP A 27 12.60 -3.24 -10.25
CA ASP A 27 12.50 -3.77 -11.61
C ASP A 27 12.26 -2.65 -12.63
N PHE A 28 11.39 -1.67 -12.31
CA PHE A 28 11.16 -0.53 -13.20
C PHE A 28 12.39 0.38 -13.34
N GLU A 29 13.13 0.65 -12.26
CA GLU A 29 14.39 1.40 -12.31
C GLU A 29 15.45 0.65 -13.14
N PHE A 30 15.53 -0.68 -12.97
CA PHE A 30 16.42 -1.52 -13.78
C PHE A 30 16.04 -1.47 -15.27
N ILE A 31 14.75 -1.57 -15.61
CA ILE A 31 14.29 -1.49 -16.99
C ILE A 31 14.60 -0.09 -17.57
N GLN A 32 14.31 0.98 -16.84
CA GLN A 32 14.55 2.35 -17.28
C GLN A 32 16.04 2.57 -17.61
N SER A 33 16.94 2.18 -16.70
CA SER A 33 18.39 2.27 -16.93
C SER A 33 18.89 1.36 -18.05
N THR A 34 18.32 0.16 -18.20
CA THR A 34 18.69 -0.76 -19.28
C THR A 34 18.31 -0.20 -20.66
N ILE A 35 17.14 0.43 -20.80
CA ILE A 35 16.67 1.01 -22.06
C ILE A 35 17.56 2.16 -22.53
N GLU A 36 18.16 2.91 -21.60
CA GLU A 36 19.12 3.95 -21.96
C GLU A 36 20.31 3.38 -22.74
N SER A 37 20.76 2.17 -22.39
CA SER A 37 21.88 1.48 -23.05
C SER A 37 21.56 0.86 -24.40
N PHE A 38 20.28 0.70 -24.76
CA PHE A 38 19.88 0.10 -26.03
C PHE A 38 19.88 1.11 -27.19
N ASP A 39 20.21 0.62 -28.38
CA ASP A 39 20.12 1.40 -29.63
C ASP A 39 18.68 1.41 -30.16
N LEU A 40 17.81 2.06 -29.39
CA LEU A 40 16.41 2.31 -29.74
C LEU A 40 16.24 3.76 -30.17
N SER A 41 15.28 4.02 -31.05
CA SER A 41 14.91 5.39 -31.38
C SER A 41 14.37 6.12 -30.15
N ILE A 42 14.54 7.45 -30.11
CA ILE A 42 14.05 8.29 -28.99
C ILE A 42 12.56 8.04 -28.73
N ARG A 43 11.76 7.96 -29.80
CA ARG A 43 10.32 7.72 -29.72
C ARG A 43 9.96 6.38 -29.07
N GLU A 44 10.78 5.35 -29.24
CA GLU A 44 10.58 4.05 -28.61
C GLU A 44 10.93 4.11 -27.13
N LYS A 45 12.04 4.76 -26.77
CA LYS A 45 12.43 4.97 -25.36
C LYS A 45 11.38 5.78 -24.60
N GLU A 46 10.84 6.84 -25.21
CA GLU A 46 9.76 7.66 -24.63
C GLU A 46 8.50 6.84 -24.37
N LYS A 47 8.06 6.02 -25.33
CA LYS A 47 6.87 5.15 -25.14
C LYS A 47 7.03 4.19 -23.97
N ILE A 48 8.21 3.60 -23.79
CA ILE A 48 8.45 2.69 -22.68
C ILE A 48 8.51 3.46 -21.36
N SER A 49 9.22 4.59 -21.33
CA SER A 49 9.30 5.47 -20.15
C SER A 49 7.92 5.97 -19.72
N GLU A 50 7.04 6.31 -20.67
CA GLU A 50 5.65 6.68 -20.39
C GLU A 50 4.87 5.52 -19.74
N LYS A 51 5.05 4.28 -20.22
CA LYS A 51 4.42 3.11 -19.60
C LYS A 51 4.93 2.86 -18.19
N ILE A 52 6.24 2.96 -17.96
CA ILE A 52 6.85 2.83 -16.64
C ILE A 52 6.29 3.91 -15.70
N SER A 53 6.27 5.17 -16.13
CA SER A 53 5.72 6.28 -15.32
C SER A 53 4.25 6.07 -14.96
N ASN A 54 3.43 5.59 -15.89
CA ASN A 54 2.03 5.27 -15.62
C ASN A 54 1.89 4.13 -14.61
N SER A 55 2.69 3.07 -14.75
CA SER A 55 2.71 1.94 -13.82
C SER A 55 3.18 2.35 -12.42
N LEU A 56 4.19 3.22 -12.32
CA LEU A 56 4.65 3.78 -11.05
C LEU A 56 3.56 4.62 -10.37
N GLY A 57 2.79 5.40 -11.13
CA GLY A 57 1.63 6.12 -10.59
C GLY A 57 0.56 5.18 -10.01
N LEU A 58 0.28 4.06 -10.69
CA LEU A 58 -0.64 3.03 -10.17
C LEU A 58 -0.08 2.35 -8.92
N LEU A 59 1.23 2.05 -8.89
CA LEU A 59 1.90 1.46 -7.73
C LEU A 59 1.81 2.37 -6.50
N GLN A 60 2.02 3.68 -6.68
CA GLN A 60 1.84 4.68 -5.62
C GLN A 60 0.39 4.70 -5.10
N HIS A 61 -0.59 4.66 -6.00
CA HIS A 61 -2.00 4.61 -5.60
C HIS A 61 -2.33 3.32 -4.83
N GLN A 62 -1.73 2.19 -5.20
CA GLN A 62 -1.86 0.93 -4.46
C GLN A 62 -1.24 1.02 -3.06
N ASP A 63 -0.07 1.65 -2.92
CA ASP A 63 0.54 1.84 -1.60
C ASP A 63 -0.33 2.71 -0.68
N LEU A 64 -1.01 3.73 -1.21
CA LEU A 64 -2.00 4.49 -0.43
C LEU A 64 -3.13 3.60 0.11
N HIS A 65 -3.60 2.64 -0.69
CA HIS A 65 -4.59 1.66 -0.21
C HIS A 65 -4.03 0.72 0.84
N ARG A 66 -2.79 0.22 0.66
CA ARG A 66 -2.10 -0.60 1.67
C ARG A 66 -1.99 0.14 3.00
N GLN A 67 -1.61 1.43 2.98
CA GLN A 67 -1.57 2.28 4.17
C GLN A 67 -2.95 2.47 4.81
N LYS A 68 -4.02 2.65 4.01
CA LYS A 68 -5.40 2.72 4.53
C LYS A 68 -5.78 1.42 5.25
N ILE A 69 -5.46 0.26 4.67
CA ILE A 69 -5.69 -1.05 5.32
C ILE A 69 -4.91 -1.15 6.63
N GLU A 70 -3.63 -0.75 6.64
CA GLU A 70 -2.81 -0.76 7.87
C GLU A 70 -3.42 0.13 8.98
N ARG A 71 -4.03 1.26 8.64
CA ARG A 71 -4.78 2.10 9.61
C ARG A 71 -6.00 1.37 10.14
N VAL A 72 -6.76 0.67 9.30
CA VAL A 72 -7.90 -0.14 9.72
C VAL A 72 -7.46 -1.24 10.69
N VAL A 73 -6.37 -1.95 10.38
CA VAL A 73 -5.83 -3.00 11.27
C VAL A 73 -5.47 -2.43 12.64
N ASN A 74 -4.77 -1.28 12.66
CA ASN A 74 -4.41 -0.61 13.90
C ASN A 74 -5.64 -0.23 14.73
N PHE A 75 -6.67 0.35 14.10
CA PHE A 75 -7.92 0.69 14.77
C PHE A 75 -8.63 -0.53 15.36
N VAL A 76 -8.73 -1.62 14.59
CA VAL A 76 -9.38 -2.86 15.04
C VAL A 76 -8.59 -3.47 16.22
N CYS A 77 -7.26 -3.43 16.18
CA CYS A 77 -6.44 -3.90 17.30
C CYS A 77 -6.71 -3.09 18.57
N GLU A 78 -6.75 -1.75 18.46
CA GLU A 78 -7.00 -0.86 19.60
C GLU A 78 -8.38 -1.05 20.21
N LYS A 79 -9.44 -1.17 19.39
CA LYS A 79 -10.81 -1.38 19.87
C LYS A 79 -11.03 -2.73 20.56
N ASN A 80 -10.26 -3.74 20.16
CA ASN A 80 -10.40 -5.11 20.66
C ASN A 80 -9.33 -5.49 21.70
N ASN A 81 -8.52 -4.54 22.17
CA ASN A 81 -7.40 -4.77 23.09
C ASN A 81 -6.42 -5.85 22.61
N ILE A 82 -6.19 -5.91 21.30
CA ILE A 82 -5.21 -6.83 20.69
C ILE A 82 -3.83 -6.16 20.75
N ASP A 83 -2.82 -6.91 21.20
CA ASP A 83 -1.46 -6.42 21.26
C ASP A 83 -0.85 -6.26 19.85
N LYS A 84 -0.72 -5.00 19.42
CA LYS A 84 -0.15 -4.63 18.12
C LYS A 84 1.37 -4.83 18.03
N SER A 85 2.07 -4.94 19.16
CA SER A 85 3.53 -5.14 19.18
C SER A 85 3.94 -6.48 18.55
N LEU A 86 3.04 -7.46 18.56
CA LEU A 86 3.23 -8.77 17.95
C LEU A 86 3.33 -8.73 16.42
N TYR A 87 2.83 -7.65 15.79
CA TYR A 87 2.72 -7.58 14.34
C TYR A 87 3.72 -6.64 13.68
N ASN A 88 4.53 -5.89 14.44
CA ASN A 88 5.50 -4.92 13.90
C ASN A 88 4.92 -4.01 12.80
N LEU A 89 3.63 -3.67 12.90
CA LEU A 89 3.04 -2.65 12.04
C LEU A 89 3.59 -1.29 12.49
N ALA A 90 3.82 -0.39 11.53
CA ALA A 90 4.31 0.94 11.87
C ALA A 90 3.29 1.61 12.80
N THR A 91 3.77 2.33 13.82
CA THR A 91 2.90 3.10 14.71
C THR A 91 2.28 4.21 13.88
N SER A 92 1.11 3.94 13.28
CA SER A 92 0.32 4.82 12.41
C SER A 92 1.19 5.87 11.71
N ALA A 93 1.69 5.56 10.51
CA ALA A 93 2.51 6.47 9.70
C ALA A 93 2.10 7.93 9.97
N LYS A 94 2.96 8.70 10.66
CA LYS A 94 2.71 10.11 10.95
C LYS A 94 2.36 10.76 9.62
N THR A 95 1.17 11.34 9.53
CA THR A 95 0.75 12.14 8.37
C THR A 95 1.87 13.15 8.08
N ILE A 96 2.64 12.94 7.02
CA ILE A 96 3.57 13.95 6.53
C ILE A 96 2.73 14.94 5.74
N GLY A 97 2.13 15.88 6.46
CA GLY A 97 1.31 16.93 5.87
C GLY A 97 0.48 17.66 6.92
N PRO A 98 0.79 18.93 7.24
CA PRO A 98 -0.23 19.81 7.77
C PRO A 98 -1.18 20.17 6.61
N CYS A 99 -2.49 20.02 6.82
CA CYS A 99 -3.58 20.44 5.92
C CYS A 99 -3.95 19.47 4.78
N ASP A 100 -4.78 18.46 5.07
CA ASP A 100 -6.09 18.32 4.40
C ASP A 100 -6.95 17.28 5.14
N CYS A 101 -7.79 17.79 6.02
CA CYS A 101 -8.84 17.08 6.72
C CYS A 101 -9.98 16.75 5.75
N ASN A 102 -9.80 15.73 4.91
CA ASN A 102 -10.90 15.09 4.15
C ASN A 102 -10.66 13.59 3.87
N ASP A 103 -9.49 13.05 4.21
CA ASP A 103 -9.14 11.63 4.00
C ASP A 103 -9.24 10.79 5.30
N THR A 104 -9.90 11.33 6.32
CA THR A 104 -10.36 10.54 7.47
C THR A 104 -11.65 9.85 7.09
N ILE A 105 -11.57 8.55 6.78
CA ILE A 105 -12.74 7.67 6.66
C ILE A 105 -13.56 7.82 7.94
N SER A 106 -14.82 8.20 7.80
CA SER A 106 -15.73 8.32 8.94
C SER A 106 -15.98 6.95 9.58
N ASP A 107 -16.29 6.93 10.88
CA ASP A 107 -16.55 5.68 11.61
C ASP A 107 -17.65 4.83 10.94
N ASP A 108 -18.63 5.48 10.29
CA ASP A 108 -19.72 4.84 9.56
C ASP A 108 -19.26 4.15 8.26
N GLU A 109 -18.35 4.77 7.51
CA GLU A 109 -17.77 4.19 6.30
C GLU A 109 -16.84 3.02 6.62
N LEU A 110 -16.16 3.10 7.76
CA LEU A 110 -15.31 2.02 8.26
C LEU A 110 -16.15 0.80 8.66
N GLU A 111 -17.28 1.00 9.32
CA GLU A 111 -18.21 -0.09 9.69
C GLU A 111 -18.84 -0.74 8.44
N ALA A 112 -19.14 0.05 7.41
CA ALA A 112 -19.63 -0.47 6.13
C ALA A 112 -18.61 -1.36 5.41
N LEU A 113 -17.32 -0.97 5.42
CA LEU A 113 -16.22 -1.77 4.87
C LEU A 113 -16.05 -3.10 5.62
N ILE A 114 -16.10 -3.07 6.96
CA ILE A 114 -16.00 -4.28 7.79
C ILE A 114 -17.16 -5.24 7.48
N LYS A 115 -18.39 -4.74 7.28
CA LYS A 115 -19.55 -5.57 6.91
C LYS A 115 -19.40 -6.23 5.54
N GLN A 116 -18.83 -5.55 4.55
CA GLN A 116 -18.62 -6.13 3.21
C GLN A 116 -17.63 -7.29 3.20
N MET A 117 -16.68 -7.33 4.14
CA MET A 117 -15.70 -8.42 4.25
C MET A 117 -16.22 -9.67 5.00
N GLN A 118 -17.41 -9.60 5.61
CA GLN A 118 -18.04 -10.69 6.36
C GLN A 118 -19.13 -11.46 5.58
N GLN A 119 -19.34 -11.11 4.30
CA GLN A 119 -20.16 -11.85 3.35
C GLN A 119 -19.30 -12.70 2.42
#